data_AF-A0A154VF84-F1
#
_entry.id   AF-A0A154VF84-F1
#
_cell.length_a   1.000
_cell.length_b   1.000
_cell.length_c   1.000
_cell.angle_alpha   90.00
_cell.angle_beta   90.00
_cell.angle_gamma   90.00
#
_symmetry.space_group_name_H-M   'P 1'
#
loop_
_entity.id
_entity.type
_entity.pdbx_description
1 polymer ?
#
loop_
_entity_poly.entity_id
_entity_poly.type
_entity_poly.pdbx_seq_one_letter_code
_entity_poly.pdbx_strand_id
1 'polypeptide(L)'
;MQFKLTPVKHTPDEWRKIDAIYIPTILSKCIGFDGFYQDLQKFARNVIVIGNSNSAITLPDSVLSLLGSADEFAQGFETFHHDLIGMKSSNNPSLVHSVSYDLPAKRNFALCHARKNGFTEVMLLDDDIYIEERMFRKAVYLLSEGFSMVGFYVLDFPDISTIDHINRITTEKKTGVSVAANCILIKVPDVRGFFPYVYNEDWHFIYVSNFHVRKAAAGTAYQLPHRPWLQRGRVAFEQFGDVLAAGIKRNLISSREPLEGERHFWSLIRDEYSQLLDSLLSHSSISRTHLKAVVEAKAALDLFGVDDLLKFIQSYVKEIEGV
;
A
#
# COMPACT_ATOMS: atom_id res chain seq x y z
N MET A 1 -15.74 1.98 9.33
CA MET A 1 -15.55 0.57 8.92
C MET A 1 -14.05 0.28 8.74
N GLN A 2 -13.31 0.17 9.85
CA GLN A 2 -11.85 -0.05 9.88
C GLN A 2 -11.55 -1.49 10.28
N PHE A 3 -10.36 -1.98 9.92
CA PHE A 3 -9.79 -3.17 10.55
C PHE A 3 -9.83 -2.97 12.07
N LYS A 4 -10.45 -3.90 12.80
CA LYS A 4 -10.49 -3.86 14.26
C LYS A 4 -9.46 -4.85 14.78
N LEU A 5 -8.75 -4.48 15.85
CA LEU A 5 -7.98 -5.45 16.62
C LEU A 5 -8.93 -6.54 17.10
N THR A 6 -8.74 -7.74 16.57
CA THR A 6 -9.58 -8.87 16.98
C THR A 6 -8.86 -9.60 18.12
N PRO A 7 -9.44 -9.66 19.33
CA PRO A 7 -8.90 -10.47 20.39
C PRO A 7 -9.03 -11.95 20.01
N VAL A 8 -7.93 -12.69 20.15
CA VAL A 8 -7.89 -14.13 19.93
C VAL A 8 -7.50 -14.76 21.26
N LYS A 9 -8.41 -15.55 21.86
CA LYS A 9 -8.22 -16.10 23.22
C LYS A 9 -7.08 -17.12 23.26
N HIS A 10 -6.86 -17.86 22.17
CA HIS A 10 -5.73 -18.77 22.00
C HIS A 10 -5.25 -18.72 20.54
N THR A 11 -3.94 -18.58 20.35
CA THR A 11 -3.34 -18.84 19.03
C THR A 11 -3.22 -20.36 18.91
N PRO A 12 -3.76 -21.00 17.86
CA PRO A 12 -3.69 -22.46 17.74
C PRO A 12 -2.23 -22.95 17.74
N ASP A 13 -1.96 -24.07 18.44
CA ASP A 13 -0.66 -24.74 18.41
C ASP A 13 -0.39 -25.38 17.04
N GLU A 14 -1.44 -25.88 16.38
CA GLU A 14 -1.43 -26.32 14.99
C GLU A 14 -1.82 -25.18 14.07
N TRP A 15 -0.98 -24.91 13.07
CA TRP A 15 -1.23 -23.89 12.07
C TRP A 15 -0.80 -24.40 10.70
N ARG A 16 -1.41 -23.86 9.65
CA ARG A 16 -1.13 -24.26 8.28
C ARG A 16 -0.43 -23.15 7.50
N LYS A 17 0.38 -23.57 6.54
CA LYS A 17 0.95 -22.66 5.54
C LYS A 17 -0.15 -22.06 4.67
N ILE A 18 -0.01 -20.78 4.32
CA ILE A 18 -0.78 -20.16 3.24
C ILE A 18 -0.16 -20.53 1.89
N ASP A 19 -0.83 -20.21 0.79
CA ASP A 19 -0.38 -20.61 -0.55
C ASP A 19 0.85 -19.83 -0.98
N ALA A 20 0.87 -18.51 -0.77
CA ALA A 20 2.00 -17.68 -1.16
C ALA A 20 2.17 -16.43 -0.31
N ILE A 21 3.41 -15.98 -0.14
CA ILE A 21 3.76 -14.62 0.26
C ILE A 21 4.41 -13.94 -0.94
N TYR A 22 3.87 -12.81 -1.37
CA TYR A 22 4.42 -11.97 -2.44
C TYR A 22 5.08 -10.73 -1.85
N ILE A 23 6.30 -10.46 -2.29
CA ILE A 23 7.16 -9.43 -1.72
C ILE A 23 7.57 -8.46 -2.82
N PRO A 24 6.79 -7.39 -3.05
CA PRO A 24 7.15 -6.35 -4.01
C PRO A 24 8.31 -5.52 -3.43
N THR A 25 9.47 -5.54 -4.09
CA THR A 25 10.63 -4.79 -3.60
C THR A 25 10.61 -3.36 -4.12
N ILE A 26 10.85 -2.37 -3.26
CA ILE A 26 10.95 -0.96 -3.67
C ILE A 26 12.42 -0.58 -3.90
N LEU A 27 13.34 -1.20 -3.17
CA LEU A 27 14.77 -0.91 -3.23
C LEU A 27 15.51 -1.94 -4.10
N SER A 28 16.43 -1.46 -4.95
CA SER A 28 17.37 -2.32 -5.70
C SER A 28 18.40 -3.04 -4.80
N LYS A 29 18.33 -2.85 -3.47
CA LYS A 29 19.17 -3.51 -2.49
C LYS A 29 18.32 -4.16 -1.41
N CYS A 30 18.21 -5.47 -1.48
CA CYS A 30 17.82 -6.30 -0.33
C CYS A 30 18.97 -6.29 0.69
N ILE A 31 19.04 -5.28 1.57
CA ILE A 31 20.05 -5.22 2.64
C ILE A 31 19.61 -6.06 3.86
N GLY A 32 20.30 -7.19 4.12
CA GLY A 32 20.19 -7.95 5.39
C GLY A 32 19.12 -9.05 5.44
N PHE A 33 18.90 -9.78 4.34
CA PHE A 33 17.65 -10.52 4.08
C PHE A 33 17.69 -12.06 4.13
N ASP A 34 18.85 -12.72 4.29
CA ASP A 34 18.92 -14.18 4.09
C ASP A 34 18.12 -14.98 5.13
N GLY A 35 18.15 -14.56 6.40
CA GLY A 35 17.39 -15.23 7.47
C GLY A 35 15.88 -14.98 7.41
N PHE A 36 15.48 -13.76 7.06
CA PHE A 36 14.07 -13.36 7.07
C PHE A 36 13.25 -14.10 6.00
N TYR A 37 13.71 -14.16 4.75
CA TYR A 37 12.98 -14.89 3.70
C TYR A 37 12.94 -16.40 3.95
N GLN A 38 14.01 -16.98 4.50
CA GLN A 38 14.02 -18.38 4.90
C GLN A 38 12.99 -18.64 6.01
N ASP A 39 12.83 -17.72 6.96
CA ASP A 39 11.79 -17.80 7.97
C ASP A 39 10.37 -17.69 7.36
N LEU A 40 10.18 -16.92 6.29
CA LEU A 40 8.90 -16.84 5.59
C LEU A 40 8.46 -18.16 4.94
N GLN A 41 9.39 -19.05 4.59
CA GLN A 41 9.04 -20.38 4.09
C GLN A 41 8.39 -21.27 5.16
N LYS A 42 8.57 -20.94 6.44
CA LYS A 42 7.78 -21.58 7.51
C LYS A 42 6.31 -21.28 7.28
N PHE A 43 5.99 -20.05 6.86
CA PHE A 43 4.66 -19.46 6.78
C PHE A 43 3.87 -19.74 5.51
N ALA A 44 4.54 -19.96 4.39
CA ALA A 44 3.89 -20.18 3.10
C ALA A 44 4.51 -21.32 2.30
N ARG A 45 3.72 -21.90 1.39
CA ARG A 45 4.20 -22.89 0.43
C ARG A 45 5.13 -22.26 -0.61
N ASN A 46 4.83 -21.01 -1.00
CA ASN A 46 5.61 -20.23 -1.94
C ASN A 46 6.00 -18.89 -1.33
N VAL A 47 7.24 -18.45 -1.53
CA VAL A 47 7.70 -17.10 -1.22
C VAL A 47 8.21 -16.50 -2.51
N ILE A 48 7.54 -15.46 -3.02
CA ILE A 48 7.74 -14.91 -4.36
C ILE A 48 8.18 -13.46 -4.21
N VAL A 49 9.40 -13.15 -4.64
CA VAL A 49 9.93 -11.78 -4.62
C VAL A 49 9.73 -11.14 -5.99
N ILE A 50 9.15 -9.94 -6.03
CA ILE A 50 8.82 -9.22 -7.26
C ILE A 50 9.72 -7.99 -7.38
N GLY A 51 10.74 -8.10 -8.22
CA GLY A 51 11.73 -7.06 -8.48
C GLY A 51 11.26 -5.93 -9.40
N ASN A 52 12.05 -4.85 -9.50
CA ASN A 52 11.92 -3.82 -10.52
C ASN A 52 12.29 -4.38 -11.90
N SER A 53 11.54 -4.01 -12.95
CA SER A 53 11.86 -4.36 -14.34
C SER A 53 13.19 -3.76 -14.84
N ASN A 54 13.67 -2.65 -14.25
CA ASN A 54 14.76 -1.84 -14.78
C ASN A 54 16.09 -1.91 -14.01
N SER A 55 16.18 -2.73 -12.96
CA SER A 55 17.42 -2.92 -12.22
C SER A 55 17.64 -4.39 -12.02
N ALA A 56 18.72 -4.94 -12.58
CA ALA A 56 19.22 -6.25 -12.24
C ALA A 56 19.35 -6.31 -10.71
N ILE A 57 18.35 -6.87 -10.04
CA ILE A 57 18.42 -7.07 -8.60
C ILE A 57 19.40 -8.21 -8.41
N THR A 58 20.55 -7.91 -7.82
CA THR A 58 21.42 -8.97 -7.29
C THR A 58 20.74 -9.51 -6.03
N LEU A 59 19.83 -10.45 -6.24
CA LEU A 59 19.27 -11.24 -5.16
C LEU A 59 20.32 -12.28 -4.73
N PRO A 60 20.43 -12.59 -3.43
CA PRO A 60 21.24 -13.73 -2.97
C PRO A 60 20.82 -15.01 -3.69
N ASP A 61 21.75 -15.93 -3.95
CA ASP A 61 21.46 -17.21 -4.62
C ASP A 61 20.36 -18.01 -3.92
N SER A 62 20.25 -17.89 -2.59
CA SER A 62 19.18 -18.47 -1.78
C SER A 62 17.79 -17.92 -2.12
N VAL A 63 17.69 -16.67 -2.58
CA VAL A 63 16.44 -16.04 -3.02
C VAL A 63 16.19 -16.30 -4.51
N LEU A 64 17.24 -16.30 -5.34
CA LEU A 64 17.13 -16.66 -6.76
C LEU A 64 16.58 -18.08 -6.94
N SER A 65 16.95 -19.02 -6.07
CA SER A 65 16.41 -20.39 -6.08
C SER A 65 14.91 -20.48 -5.76
N LEU A 66 14.31 -19.40 -5.23
CA LEU A 66 12.87 -19.30 -4.91
C LEU A 66 12.05 -18.65 -6.01
N LEU A 67 12.72 -18.01 -6.98
CA LEU A 67 12.06 -17.49 -8.17
C LEU A 67 11.87 -18.67 -9.14
N GLY A 68 10.63 -19.06 -9.39
CA GLY A 68 10.30 -19.85 -10.60
C GLY A 68 10.78 -19.11 -11.86
N SER A 69 10.93 -19.83 -12.98
CA SER A 69 11.48 -19.36 -14.28
C SER A 69 11.45 -17.82 -14.45
N ALA A 70 12.56 -17.17 -14.08
CA ALA A 70 12.62 -15.71 -13.93
C ALA A 70 12.21 -14.94 -15.21
N ASP A 71 12.40 -15.55 -16.38
CA ASP A 71 12.15 -14.94 -17.68
C ASP A 71 10.65 -14.83 -18.03
N GLU A 72 9.84 -15.85 -17.73
CA GLU A 72 8.38 -15.79 -17.96
C GLU A 72 7.71 -14.79 -17.00
N PHE A 73 8.25 -14.69 -15.79
CA PHE A 73 7.79 -13.76 -14.77
C PHE A 73 8.12 -12.30 -15.14
N ALA A 74 9.33 -12.04 -15.65
CA ALA A 74 9.76 -10.71 -16.08
C ALA A 74 8.97 -10.19 -17.28
N GLN A 75 8.79 -11.01 -18.32
CA GLN A 75 8.05 -10.59 -19.53
C GLN A 75 6.56 -10.37 -19.24
N GLY A 76 5.97 -11.21 -18.39
CA GLY A 76 4.59 -11.03 -17.92
C GLY A 76 4.40 -9.75 -17.11
N PHE A 77 5.39 -9.38 -16.29
CA PHE A 77 5.36 -8.17 -15.48
C PHE A 77 5.45 -6.89 -16.32
N GLU A 78 6.32 -6.83 -17.33
CA GLU A 78 6.45 -5.64 -18.19
C GLU A 78 5.16 -5.33 -18.94
N THR A 79 4.52 -6.36 -19.50
CA THR A 79 3.22 -6.19 -20.16
C THR A 79 2.16 -5.72 -19.16
N PHE A 80 2.12 -6.33 -17.96
CA PHE A 80 1.21 -5.95 -16.91
C PHE A 80 1.38 -4.47 -16.49
N HIS A 81 2.62 -4.04 -16.33
CA HIS A 81 2.96 -2.67 -15.95
C HIS A 81 2.54 -1.67 -17.03
N HIS A 82 2.82 -1.99 -18.30
CA HIS A 82 2.40 -1.17 -19.44
C HIS A 82 0.87 -1.04 -19.51
N ASP A 83 0.14 -2.15 -19.38
CA ASP A 83 -1.32 -2.17 -19.41
C ASP A 83 -1.91 -1.35 -18.26
N LEU A 84 -1.35 -1.47 -17.05
CA LEU A 84 -1.77 -0.69 -15.90
C LEU A 84 -1.56 0.81 -16.12
N ILE A 85 -0.40 1.24 -16.64
CA ILE A 85 -0.15 2.65 -16.97
C ILE A 85 -1.12 3.14 -18.06
N GLY A 86 -1.53 2.27 -18.99
CA GLY A 86 -2.48 2.57 -20.05
C GLY A 86 -3.93 2.80 -19.58
N MET A 87 -4.26 2.47 -18.33
CA MET A 87 -5.60 2.68 -17.78
C MET A 87 -5.92 4.17 -17.63
N LYS A 88 -7.20 4.54 -17.76
CA LYS A 88 -7.65 5.94 -17.62
C LYS A 88 -7.46 6.45 -16.20
N SER A 89 -7.65 5.59 -15.18
CA SER A 89 -7.35 5.95 -13.78
C SER A 89 -5.85 6.21 -13.56
N SER A 90 -4.97 5.69 -14.39
CA SER A 90 -3.52 5.94 -14.28
C SER A 90 -3.11 7.33 -14.76
N ASN A 91 -3.92 8.00 -15.59
CA ASN A 91 -3.63 9.35 -16.05
C ASN A 91 -3.92 10.40 -14.97
N ASN A 92 -2.93 10.64 -14.11
CA ASN A 92 -3.04 11.58 -13.01
C ASN A 92 -1.90 12.62 -12.98
N PRO A 93 -2.12 13.80 -12.37
CA PRO A 93 -1.15 14.90 -12.40
C PRO A 93 0.18 14.61 -11.70
N SER A 94 0.26 13.63 -10.79
CA SER A 94 1.51 13.34 -10.08
C SER A 94 2.58 12.69 -10.97
N LEU A 95 2.19 12.15 -12.13
CA LEU A 95 3.10 11.46 -13.05
C LEU A 95 4.15 12.37 -13.70
N VAL A 96 3.98 13.69 -13.62
CA VAL A 96 5.00 14.65 -14.06
C VAL A 96 6.29 14.52 -13.24
N HIS A 97 6.19 13.98 -12.02
CA HIS A 97 7.32 13.69 -11.17
C HIS A 97 7.83 12.29 -11.53
N SER A 98 8.96 12.23 -12.25
CA SER A 98 9.61 11.01 -12.71
C SER A 98 10.21 10.18 -11.56
N VAL A 99 9.32 9.58 -10.76
CA VAL A 99 9.66 8.61 -9.72
C VAL A 99 9.46 7.21 -10.29
N SER A 100 10.45 6.34 -10.10
CA SER A 100 10.28 4.91 -10.38
C SER A 100 9.26 4.35 -9.37
N TYR A 101 8.02 4.14 -9.81
CA TYR A 101 6.91 3.70 -8.95
C TYR A 101 6.09 2.59 -9.61
N ASP A 102 6.52 1.34 -9.46
CA ASP A 102 5.87 0.17 -10.05
C ASP A 102 5.16 -0.71 -9.00
N LEU A 103 5.07 -0.26 -7.75
CA LEU A 103 4.43 -0.98 -6.64
C LEU A 103 2.98 -1.42 -6.96
N PRO A 104 2.11 -0.56 -7.55
CA PRO A 104 0.77 -0.98 -7.98
C PRO A 104 0.81 -2.13 -8.99
N ALA A 105 1.74 -2.09 -9.95
CA ALA A 105 1.90 -3.14 -10.96
C ALA A 105 2.29 -4.47 -10.30
N LYS A 106 3.22 -4.44 -9.34
CA LYS A 106 3.67 -5.66 -8.63
C LYS A 106 2.56 -6.29 -7.80
N ARG A 107 1.81 -5.48 -7.06
CA ARG A 107 0.68 -5.96 -6.23
C ARG A 107 -0.44 -6.54 -7.09
N ASN A 108 -0.76 -5.90 -8.21
CA ASN A 108 -1.74 -6.45 -9.15
C ASN A 108 -1.24 -7.72 -9.85
N PHE A 109 0.03 -7.76 -10.24
CA PHE A 109 0.64 -8.95 -10.81
C PHE A 109 0.57 -10.12 -9.81
N ALA A 110 0.87 -9.89 -8.53
CA ALA A 110 0.72 -10.89 -7.47
C ALA A 110 -0.72 -11.43 -7.38
N LEU A 111 -1.74 -10.57 -7.42
CA LEU A 111 -3.14 -11.00 -7.42
C LEU A 111 -3.51 -11.80 -8.68
N CYS A 112 -3.04 -11.36 -9.85
CA CYS A 112 -3.27 -12.06 -11.13
C CYS A 112 -2.61 -13.46 -11.11
N HIS A 113 -1.35 -13.53 -10.69
CA HIS A 113 -0.60 -14.76 -10.55
C HIS A 113 -1.29 -15.72 -9.55
N ALA A 114 -1.73 -15.21 -8.40
CA ALA A 114 -2.45 -16.00 -7.41
C ALA A 114 -3.74 -16.61 -7.99
N ARG A 115 -4.54 -15.81 -8.69
CA ARG A 115 -5.79 -16.28 -9.35
C ARG A 115 -5.51 -17.33 -10.40
N LYS A 116 -4.51 -17.13 -11.27
CA LYS A 116 -4.13 -18.08 -12.32
C LYS A 116 -3.67 -19.43 -11.76
N ASN A 117 -3.01 -19.43 -10.61
CA ASN A 117 -2.53 -20.64 -9.94
C ASN A 117 -3.55 -21.26 -8.96
N GLY A 118 -4.77 -20.71 -8.87
CA GLY A 118 -5.79 -21.21 -7.95
C GLY A 118 -5.43 -21.02 -6.47
N PHE A 119 -4.52 -20.10 -6.14
CA PHE A 119 -4.17 -19.80 -4.76
C PHE A 119 -5.36 -19.15 -4.06
N THR A 120 -5.68 -19.63 -2.86
CA THR A 120 -6.82 -19.17 -2.08
C THR A 120 -6.39 -18.14 -1.06
N GLU A 121 -5.25 -18.34 -0.42
CA GLU A 121 -4.76 -17.47 0.65
C GLU A 121 -3.34 -17.02 0.37
N VAL A 122 -3.20 -15.72 0.22
CA VAL A 122 -1.91 -15.10 -0.10
C VAL A 122 -1.66 -13.93 0.81
N MET A 123 -0.40 -13.53 0.88
CA MET A 123 0.00 -12.33 1.57
C MET A 123 0.72 -11.37 0.63
N LEU A 124 0.41 -10.09 0.74
CA LEU A 124 1.25 -9.01 0.24
C LEU A 124 2.07 -8.48 1.42
N LEU A 125 3.39 -8.44 1.26
CA LEU A 125 4.33 -8.03 2.30
C LEU A 125 5.42 -7.16 1.68
N ASP A 126 5.46 -5.88 2.02
CA ASP A 126 6.51 -4.98 1.55
C ASP A 126 7.89 -5.41 2.10
N ASP A 127 8.94 -5.10 1.35
CA ASP A 127 10.30 -5.59 1.62
C ASP A 127 10.93 -4.97 2.88
N ASP A 128 10.37 -3.91 3.44
CA ASP A 128 10.84 -3.25 4.66
C ASP A 128 9.99 -3.57 5.91
N ILE A 129 9.03 -4.51 5.80
CA ILE A 129 8.12 -4.89 6.88
C ILE A 129 8.49 -6.26 7.50
N TYR A 130 8.45 -6.31 8.82
CA TYR A 130 8.70 -7.49 9.65
C TYR A 130 7.49 -7.82 10.52
N ILE A 131 7.18 -9.11 10.62
CA ILE A 131 6.06 -9.64 11.40
C ILE A 131 6.58 -10.75 12.29
N GLU A 132 6.23 -10.67 13.58
CA GLU A 132 6.50 -11.76 14.50
C GLU A 132 5.70 -13.01 14.12
N GLU A 133 6.31 -14.19 14.26
CA GLU A 133 5.66 -15.48 14.02
C GLU A 133 4.29 -15.61 14.70
N ARG A 134 4.20 -15.19 15.96
CA ARG A 134 2.93 -15.24 16.72
C ARG A 134 1.85 -14.39 16.07
N MET A 135 2.20 -13.21 15.57
CA MET A 135 1.25 -12.32 14.88
C MET A 135 0.84 -12.91 13.54
N PHE A 136 1.77 -13.52 12.79
CA PHE A 136 1.45 -14.21 11.54
C PHE A 136 0.47 -15.38 11.77
N ARG A 137 0.76 -16.27 12.73
CA ARG A 137 -0.13 -17.39 13.08
C ARG A 137 -1.53 -16.90 13.46
N LYS A 138 -1.61 -15.80 14.22
CA LYS A 138 -2.89 -15.16 14.55
C LYS A 138 -3.63 -14.66 13.30
N ALA A 139 -2.91 -14.11 12.32
CA ALA A 139 -3.53 -13.66 11.07
C ALA A 139 -4.12 -14.82 10.25
N VAL A 140 -3.39 -15.94 10.13
CA VAL A 140 -3.88 -17.16 9.46
C VAL A 140 -5.09 -17.74 10.17
N TYR A 141 -5.08 -17.74 11.51
CA TYR A 141 -6.25 -18.14 12.29
C TYR A 141 -7.46 -17.25 11.98
N LEU A 142 -7.29 -15.92 11.91
CA LEU A 142 -8.39 -15.02 11.54
C LEU A 142 -8.93 -15.29 10.13
N LEU A 143 -8.09 -15.67 9.16
CA LEU A 143 -8.62 -16.13 7.86
C LEU A 143 -9.54 -17.35 8.02
N SER A 144 -9.15 -18.30 8.87
CA SER A 144 -9.96 -19.50 9.15
C SER A 144 -11.29 -19.16 9.84
N GLU A 145 -11.35 -18.08 10.62
CA GLU A 145 -12.57 -17.55 11.27
C GLU A 145 -13.50 -16.74 10.34
N GLY A 146 -13.26 -16.82 9.03
CA GLY A 146 -14.12 -16.20 8.01
C GLY A 146 -13.83 -14.72 7.77
N PHE A 147 -12.66 -14.21 8.16
CA PHE A 147 -12.16 -12.94 7.65
C PHE A 147 -11.49 -13.15 6.28
N SER A 148 -11.66 -12.21 5.35
CA SER A 148 -11.08 -12.30 4.00
C SER A 148 -9.89 -11.36 3.80
N MET A 149 -9.75 -10.35 4.64
CA MET A 149 -8.57 -9.49 4.67
C MET A 149 -8.10 -9.31 6.10
N VAL A 150 -6.85 -9.67 6.36
CA VAL A 150 -6.25 -9.58 7.70
C VAL A 150 -4.91 -8.86 7.59
N GLY A 151 -4.80 -7.69 8.20
CA GLY A 151 -3.56 -6.91 8.18
C GLY A 151 -3.04 -6.57 9.57
N PHE A 152 -2.05 -5.69 9.61
CA PHE A 152 -1.29 -5.36 10.81
C PHE A 152 -1.14 -3.85 10.94
N TYR A 153 -1.10 -3.36 12.18
CA TYR A 153 -0.75 -1.98 12.46
C TYR A 153 0.77 -1.82 12.50
N VAL A 154 1.31 -0.92 11.71
CA VAL A 154 2.73 -0.57 11.76
C VAL A 154 2.89 0.65 12.65
N LEU A 155 3.31 0.46 13.91
CA LEU A 155 3.22 1.53 14.93
C LEU A 155 4.53 2.27 15.21
N ASP A 156 5.67 1.58 15.15
CA ASP A 156 6.97 2.14 15.57
C ASP A 156 7.47 3.17 14.57
N PHE A 157 7.74 2.71 13.35
CA PHE A 157 7.93 3.53 12.16
C PHE A 157 6.70 3.35 11.27
N PRO A 158 5.65 4.17 11.43
CA PRO A 158 4.39 3.93 10.76
C PRO A 158 4.52 4.16 9.27
N ASP A 159 3.85 3.31 8.50
CA ASP A 159 3.75 3.46 7.05
C ASP A 159 2.72 4.55 6.72
N ILE A 160 3.19 5.78 6.70
CA ILE A 160 2.41 7.00 6.43
C ILE A 160 3.15 7.84 5.40
N SER A 161 2.42 8.77 4.78
CA SER A 161 3.02 9.63 3.76
C SER A 161 4.12 10.52 4.31
N THR A 162 4.92 11.09 3.39
CA THR A 162 5.99 12.01 3.76
C THR A 162 5.49 13.17 4.61
N ILE A 163 4.35 13.76 4.25
CA ILE A 163 3.77 14.91 4.95
C ILE A 163 3.24 14.49 6.31
N ASP A 164 2.63 13.30 6.42
CA ASP A 164 2.19 12.77 7.70
C ASP A 164 3.37 12.48 8.65
N HIS A 165 4.50 12.01 8.14
CA HIS A 165 5.74 11.88 8.91
C HIS A 165 6.25 13.24 9.39
N ILE A 166 6.32 14.24 8.51
CA ILE A 166 6.76 15.59 8.87
C ILE A 166 5.83 16.18 9.94
N ASN A 167 4.51 16.04 9.78
CA ASN A 167 3.53 16.51 10.73
C ASN A 167 3.71 15.85 12.10
N ARG A 168 3.82 14.51 12.14
CA ARG A 168 4.08 13.74 13.36
C ARG A 168 5.33 14.22 14.09
N ILE A 169 6.44 14.39 13.37
CA ILE A 169 7.73 14.79 13.96
C ILE A 169 7.68 16.24 14.43
N THR A 170 7.07 17.13 13.64
CA THR A 170 7.06 18.59 13.91
C THR A 170 6.14 18.96 15.07
N THR A 171 4.99 18.28 15.15
CA THR A 171 3.96 18.57 16.17
C THR A 171 4.05 17.66 17.39
N GLU A 172 4.87 16.60 17.33
CA GLU A 172 4.97 15.51 18.31
C GLU A 172 3.63 14.78 18.56
N LYS A 173 2.63 15.00 17.69
CA LYS A 173 1.32 14.34 17.78
C LYS A 173 1.37 13.00 17.08
N LYS A 174 0.69 12.01 17.66
CA LYS A 174 0.50 10.72 17.00
C LYS A 174 -0.42 10.88 15.78
N THR A 175 0.05 10.44 14.62
CA THR A 175 -0.78 10.26 13.43
C THR A 175 -1.58 8.97 13.56
N GLY A 176 -2.82 8.96 13.07
CA GLY A 176 -3.65 7.75 13.05
C GLY A 176 -3.06 6.72 12.09
N VAL A 177 -2.52 5.63 12.62
CA VAL A 177 -2.07 4.49 11.81
C VAL A 177 -3.28 3.64 11.43
N SER A 178 -3.37 3.27 10.16
CA SER A 178 -4.37 2.34 9.67
C SER A 178 -3.72 1.09 9.11
N VAL A 179 -4.48 0.00 9.04
CA VAL A 179 -4.05 -1.20 8.32
C VAL A 179 -4.09 -0.91 6.82
N ALA A 180 -2.95 -1.09 6.16
CA ALA A 180 -2.66 -0.83 4.75
C ALA A 180 -2.30 -2.16 4.03
N ALA A 181 -2.05 -2.12 2.72
CA ALA A 181 -1.62 -3.31 1.96
C ALA A 181 -0.11 -3.59 2.00
N ASN A 182 0.64 -2.79 2.77
CA ASN A 182 2.05 -3.05 3.07
C ASN A 182 2.29 -4.39 3.79
N CYS A 183 1.27 -4.90 4.45
CA CYS A 183 1.33 -6.13 5.21
C CYS A 183 -0.08 -6.69 5.39
N ILE A 184 -0.57 -7.45 4.42
CA ILE A 184 -1.96 -7.92 4.40
C ILE A 184 -2.09 -9.34 3.86
N LEU A 185 -2.79 -10.18 4.61
CA LEU A 185 -3.26 -11.48 4.17
C LEU A 185 -4.63 -11.34 3.50
N ILE A 186 -4.82 -12.03 2.39
CA ILE A 186 -5.97 -11.91 1.51
C ILE A 186 -6.49 -13.30 1.15
N LYS A 187 -7.80 -13.51 1.31
CA LYS A 187 -8.53 -14.58 0.61
C LYS A 187 -8.83 -14.12 -0.81
N VAL A 188 -8.05 -14.64 -1.76
CA VAL A 188 -8.07 -14.23 -3.17
C VAL A 188 -9.46 -14.33 -3.81
N PRO A 189 -10.27 -15.38 -3.56
CA PRO A 189 -11.60 -15.49 -4.19
C PRO A 189 -12.59 -14.42 -3.72
N ASP A 190 -12.41 -13.92 -2.50
CA ASP A 190 -13.36 -13.04 -1.80
C ASP A 190 -13.17 -11.56 -2.18
N VAL A 191 -11.97 -11.16 -2.57
CA VAL A 191 -11.63 -9.76 -2.87
C VAL A 191 -11.91 -9.38 -4.33
N ARG A 192 -12.15 -8.09 -4.54
CA ARG A 192 -12.47 -7.48 -5.85
C ARG A 192 -11.69 -6.19 -6.05
N GLY A 193 -11.58 -5.76 -7.30
CA GLY A 193 -10.83 -4.57 -7.69
C GLY A 193 -9.34 -4.83 -7.90
N PHE A 194 -8.62 -3.74 -8.11
CA PHE A 194 -7.20 -3.68 -8.42
C PHE A 194 -6.55 -2.46 -7.77
N PHE A 195 -5.22 -2.43 -7.75
CA PHE A 195 -4.39 -1.33 -7.25
C PHE A 195 -4.11 -0.32 -8.39
N PRO A 196 -4.76 0.87 -8.43
CA PRO A 196 -4.55 1.83 -9.51
C PRO A 196 -3.14 2.44 -9.48
N TYR A 197 -2.67 2.98 -10.60
CA TYR A 197 -1.33 3.59 -10.68
C TYR A 197 -1.31 5.01 -10.05
N VAL A 198 -1.35 5.05 -8.72
CA VAL A 198 -1.29 6.27 -7.90
C VAL A 198 -0.65 5.93 -6.55
N TYR A 199 -0.04 6.89 -5.87
CA TYR A 199 0.38 6.67 -4.48
C TYR A 199 -0.84 6.36 -3.58
N ASN A 200 -0.66 5.54 -2.53
CA ASN A 200 -1.76 5.05 -1.68
C ASN A 200 -2.84 4.27 -2.47
N GLU A 201 -2.42 3.51 -3.48
CA GLU A 201 -3.28 2.65 -4.30
C GLU A 201 -4.01 1.57 -3.51
N ASP A 202 -3.44 1.16 -2.38
CA ASP A 202 -3.99 0.17 -1.48
C ASP A 202 -5.30 0.61 -0.82
N TRP A 203 -5.44 1.89 -0.52
CA TRP A 203 -6.68 2.46 0.00
C TRP A 203 -7.85 2.27 -0.96
N HIS A 204 -7.59 2.33 -2.27
CA HIS A 204 -8.58 2.12 -3.30
C HIS A 204 -9.02 0.65 -3.36
N PHE A 205 -8.04 -0.27 -3.37
CA PHE A 205 -8.29 -1.71 -3.32
C PHE A 205 -9.05 -2.12 -2.06
N ILE A 206 -8.63 -1.65 -0.89
CA ILE A 206 -9.27 -1.91 0.40
C ILE A 206 -10.68 -1.33 0.44
N TYR A 207 -10.91 -0.15 -0.13
CA TYR A 207 -12.22 0.49 -0.17
C TYR A 207 -13.22 -0.32 -1.00
N VAL A 208 -12.83 -0.76 -2.19
CA VAL A 208 -13.70 -1.54 -3.08
C VAL A 208 -14.02 -2.90 -2.47
N SER A 209 -13.01 -3.55 -1.87
CA SER A 209 -13.20 -4.81 -1.16
C SER A 209 -14.00 -4.65 0.14
N ASN A 210 -14.01 -3.46 0.76
CA ASN A 210 -14.65 -3.20 2.06
C ASN A 210 -16.13 -3.60 2.11
N PHE A 211 -16.88 -3.41 1.03
CA PHE A 211 -18.32 -3.68 0.99
C PHE A 211 -18.67 -5.17 0.93
N HIS A 212 -17.68 -6.02 0.63
CA HIS A 212 -17.92 -7.42 0.31
C HIS A 212 -17.24 -8.39 1.29
N VAL A 213 -16.35 -7.89 2.15
CA VAL A 213 -15.51 -8.75 2.98
C VAL A 213 -15.45 -8.37 4.46
N ARG A 214 -15.28 -9.40 5.30
CA ARG A 214 -14.93 -9.21 6.71
C ARG A 214 -13.43 -8.95 6.85
N LYS A 215 -13.08 -7.92 7.63
CA LYS A 215 -11.70 -7.46 7.82
C LYS A 215 -11.28 -7.47 9.30
N ALA A 216 -10.03 -7.85 9.59
CA ALA A 216 -9.50 -7.87 10.96
C ALA A 216 -8.03 -7.45 11.03
N ALA A 217 -7.65 -6.77 12.12
CA ALA A 217 -6.24 -6.57 12.42
C ALA A 217 -5.74 -7.68 13.34
N ALA A 218 -4.70 -8.40 12.92
CA ALA A 218 -4.09 -9.46 13.72
C ALA A 218 -3.27 -8.88 14.89
N GLY A 219 -2.61 -7.75 14.68
CA GLY A 219 -1.77 -7.14 15.70
C GLY A 219 -0.89 -6.07 15.09
N THR A 220 0.38 -6.06 15.48
CA THR A 220 1.36 -5.09 15.02
C THR A 220 2.41 -5.74 14.13
N ALA A 221 2.96 -4.94 13.22
CA ALA A 221 4.16 -5.23 12.45
C ALA A 221 5.16 -4.09 12.62
N TYR A 222 6.41 -4.34 12.27
CA TYR A 222 7.50 -3.37 12.34
C TYR A 222 7.92 -2.99 10.92
N GLN A 223 8.27 -1.72 10.71
CA GLN A 223 8.84 -1.25 9.45
C GLN A 223 10.24 -0.68 9.69
N LEU A 224 11.14 -0.89 8.74
CA LEU A 224 12.47 -0.29 8.81
C LEU A 224 12.38 1.25 8.75
N PRO A 225 13.08 1.96 9.66
CA PRO A 225 13.14 3.40 9.62
C PRO A 225 13.73 3.91 8.31
N HIS A 226 13.05 4.86 7.69
CA HIS A 226 13.55 5.56 6.52
C HIS A 226 13.26 7.07 6.62
N ARG A 227 13.67 7.84 5.60
CA ARG A 227 13.55 9.31 5.59
C ARG A 227 12.96 9.78 4.27
N PRO A 228 11.65 9.58 4.03
CA PRO A 228 11.03 9.82 2.73
C PRO A 228 11.09 11.30 2.30
N TRP A 229 11.11 12.22 3.27
CA TRP A 229 11.26 13.67 3.07
C TRP A 229 12.60 14.13 2.46
N LEU A 230 13.59 13.24 2.35
CA LEU A 230 14.84 13.56 1.66
C LEU A 230 14.73 13.43 0.13
N GLN A 231 13.69 12.75 -0.37
CA GLN A 231 13.50 12.49 -1.80
C GLN A 231 12.44 13.43 -2.38
N ARG A 232 12.86 14.57 -2.92
CA ARG A 232 11.90 15.61 -3.41
C ARG A 232 10.91 15.09 -4.44
N GLY A 233 11.38 14.28 -5.40
CA GLY A 233 10.49 13.68 -6.40
C GLY A 233 9.38 12.85 -5.77
N ARG A 234 9.71 12.05 -4.73
CA ARG A 234 8.73 11.30 -3.95
C ARG A 234 7.76 12.23 -3.22
N VAL A 235 8.26 13.27 -2.57
CA VAL A 235 7.40 14.25 -1.87
C VAL A 235 6.35 14.83 -2.81
N ALA A 236 6.74 15.25 -4.01
CA ALA A 236 5.80 15.79 -4.99
C ALA A 236 4.83 14.73 -5.53
N PHE A 237 5.34 13.53 -5.85
CA PHE A 237 4.55 12.42 -6.37
C PHE A 237 3.43 11.96 -5.42
N GLU A 238 3.69 11.91 -4.11
CA GLU A 238 2.72 11.41 -3.12
C GLU A 238 1.44 12.28 -3.02
N GLN A 239 1.50 13.56 -3.37
CA GLN A 239 0.46 14.53 -3.02
C GLN A 239 -0.92 14.22 -3.61
N PHE A 240 -0.99 13.79 -4.87
CA PHE A 240 -2.26 13.43 -5.49
C PHE A 240 -2.90 12.22 -4.80
N GLY A 241 -2.10 11.20 -4.51
CA GLY A 241 -2.53 10.00 -3.79
C GLY A 241 -2.91 10.27 -2.34
N ASP A 242 -2.22 11.18 -1.66
CA ASP A 242 -2.54 11.58 -0.27
C ASP A 242 -3.92 12.23 -0.17
N VAL A 243 -4.25 13.13 -1.09
CA VAL A 243 -5.58 13.78 -1.13
C VAL A 243 -6.68 12.75 -1.42
N LEU A 244 -6.46 11.82 -2.37
CA LEU A 244 -7.38 10.72 -2.64
C LEU A 244 -7.58 9.82 -1.42
N ALA A 245 -6.48 9.39 -0.78
CA ALA A 245 -6.51 8.55 0.40
C ALA A 245 -7.21 9.24 1.58
N ALA A 246 -7.01 10.55 1.77
CA ALA A 246 -7.72 11.33 2.79
C ALA A 246 -9.24 11.30 2.56
N GLY A 247 -9.69 11.49 1.32
CA GLY A 247 -11.09 11.38 0.94
C GLY A 247 -11.67 9.98 1.20
N ILE A 248 -10.96 8.93 0.75
CA ILE A 248 -11.35 7.53 0.97
C ILE A 248 -11.48 7.21 2.45
N LYS A 249 -10.48 7.58 3.25
CA LYS A 249 -10.48 7.39 4.72
C LYS A 249 -11.69 8.07 5.37
N ARG A 250 -12.01 9.30 4.95
CA ARG A 250 -13.16 10.05 5.49
C ARG A 250 -14.50 9.39 5.14
N ASN A 251 -14.65 8.87 3.93
CA ASN A 251 -15.84 8.11 3.53
C ASN A 251 -16.00 6.82 4.33
N LEU A 252 -14.90 6.07 4.56
CA LEU A 252 -14.92 4.84 5.37
C LEU A 252 -15.27 5.08 6.85
N ILE A 253 -14.92 6.25 7.39
CA ILE A 253 -15.31 6.66 8.75
C ILE A 253 -16.79 7.04 8.79
N SER A 254 -17.27 7.74 7.76
CA SER A 254 -18.64 8.27 7.69
C SER A 254 -19.67 7.26 7.17
N SER A 255 -19.24 6.04 6.79
CA SER A 255 -20.08 4.99 6.19
C SER A 255 -20.92 5.47 5.00
N ARG A 256 -20.35 6.34 4.16
CA ARG A 256 -21.01 6.82 2.93
C ARG A 256 -20.74 5.86 1.76
N GLU A 257 -21.75 5.61 0.93
CA GLU A 257 -21.62 4.95 -0.40
C GLU A 257 -21.50 6.02 -1.51
N PRO A 258 -21.09 5.65 -2.75
CA PRO A 258 -19.77 5.19 -3.22
C PRO A 258 -18.75 6.35 -3.37
N LEU A 259 -17.55 6.09 -3.92
CA LEU A 259 -16.48 7.09 -4.13
C LEU A 259 -16.87 8.27 -5.01
N GLU A 260 -17.99 8.19 -5.72
CA GLU A 260 -18.61 9.26 -6.51
C GLU A 260 -19.11 10.39 -5.59
N GLY A 261 -18.19 10.95 -4.81
CA GLY A 261 -18.42 12.09 -3.96
C GLY A 261 -18.67 13.33 -4.81
N GLU A 262 -19.58 14.16 -4.34
CA GLU A 262 -19.87 15.46 -4.92
C GLU A 262 -18.61 16.35 -4.95
N ARG A 263 -18.50 17.23 -5.95
CA ARG A 263 -17.40 18.22 -6.06
C ARG A 263 -17.10 18.93 -4.74
N HIS A 264 -18.14 19.26 -3.97
CA HIS A 264 -17.99 19.93 -2.68
C HIS A 264 -17.19 19.10 -1.67
N PHE A 265 -17.42 17.78 -1.61
CA PHE A 265 -16.66 16.88 -0.74
C PHE A 265 -15.17 16.92 -1.07
N TRP A 266 -14.81 16.74 -2.34
CA TRP A 266 -13.42 16.74 -2.78
C TRP A 266 -12.74 18.10 -2.63
N SER A 267 -13.49 19.20 -2.79
CA SER A 267 -13.00 20.55 -2.45
C SER A 267 -12.63 20.63 -0.98
N LEU A 268 -13.51 20.20 -0.07
CA LEU A 268 -13.26 20.22 1.36
C LEU A 268 -12.02 19.39 1.74
N ILE A 269 -11.87 18.19 1.19
CA ILE A 269 -10.68 17.34 1.44
C ILE A 269 -9.39 18.05 0.99
N ARG A 270 -9.38 18.61 -0.23
CA ARG A 270 -8.22 19.33 -0.76
C ARG A 270 -7.90 20.58 0.07
N ASP A 271 -8.92 21.32 0.49
CA ASP A 271 -8.76 22.55 1.28
C ASP A 271 -8.20 22.23 2.68
N GLU A 272 -8.69 21.18 3.34
CA GLU A 272 -8.13 20.71 4.61
C GLU A 272 -6.67 20.24 4.47
N TYR A 273 -6.36 19.53 3.38
CA TYR A 273 -4.99 19.11 3.09
C TYR A 273 -4.07 20.32 2.82
N SER A 274 -4.55 21.33 2.09
CA SER A 274 -3.84 22.60 1.90
C SER A 274 -3.58 23.31 3.23
N GLN A 275 -4.59 23.39 4.11
CA GLN A 275 -4.46 24.00 5.44
C GLN A 275 -3.44 23.26 6.31
N LEU A 276 -3.36 21.94 6.22
CA LEU A 276 -2.32 21.15 6.88
C LEU A 276 -0.93 21.62 6.41
N LEU A 277 -0.70 21.72 5.10
CA LEU A 277 0.59 22.18 4.57
C LEU A 277 0.91 23.61 5.03
N ASP A 278 -0.06 24.52 5.00
CA ASP A 278 0.12 25.91 5.43
C ASP A 278 0.44 25.99 6.94
N SER A 279 -0.18 25.12 7.75
CA SER A 279 0.12 25.01 9.19
C SER A 279 1.54 24.52 9.45
N LEU A 280 2.07 23.61 8.63
CA LEU A 280 3.44 23.12 8.74
C LEU A 280 4.46 24.17 8.27
N LEU A 281 4.17 24.90 7.19
CA LEU A 281 5.01 25.99 6.70
C LEU A 281 5.19 27.11 7.74
N SER A 282 4.15 27.36 8.54
CA SER A 282 4.15 28.37 9.59
C SER A 282 4.59 27.85 10.98
N HIS A 283 4.87 26.56 11.11
CA HIS A 283 5.20 25.95 12.40
C HIS A 283 6.61 26.35 12.87
N SER A 284 6.73 26.93 14.07
CA SER A 284 8.01 27.49 14.56
C SER A 284 9.11 26.45 14.80
N SER A 285 8.76 25.20 15.10
CA SER A 285 9.70 24.10 15.35
C SER A 285 10.09 23.31 14.10
N ILE A 286 9.56 23.63 12.91
CA ILE A 286 9.83 22.83 11.71
C ILE A 286 11.31 22.94 11.32
N SER A 287 11.94 21.78 11.06
CA SER A 287 13.33 21.77 10.61
C SER A 287 13.45 22.35 9.19
N ARG A 288 14.62 22.93 8.84
CA ARG A 288 14.88 23.44 7.49
C ARG A 288 14.71 22.37 6.40
N THR A 289 15.00 21.11 6.71
CA THR A 289 14.85 20.00 5.78
C THR A 289 13.38 19.67 5.56
N HIS A 290 12.58 19.61 6.63
CA HIS A 290 11.14 19.39 6.52
C HIS A 290 10.45 20.55 5.82
N LEU A 291 10.84 21.80 6.10
CA LEU A 291 10.28 22.98 5.43
C LEU A 291 10.44 22.90 3.91
N LYS A 292 11.61 22.48 3.41
CA LYS A 292 11.82 22.29 1.97
C LYS A 292 10.89 21.23 1.37
N ALA A 293 10.65 20.13 2.09
CA ALA A 293 9.73 19.10 1.64
C ALA A 293 8.27 19.60 1.63
N VAL A 294 7.83 20.36 2.65
CA VAL A 294 6.48 20.94 2.67
C VAL A 294 6.28 21.96 1.55
N VAL A 295 7.30 22.78 1.22
CA VAL A 295 7.27 23.69 0.06
C VAL A 295 7.09 22.91 -1.24
N GLU A 296 7.81 21.80 -1.42
CA GLU A 296 7.68 20.92 -2.60
C GLU A 296 6.27 20.32 -2.68
N ALA A 297 5.75 19.81 -1.56
CA ALA A 297 4.39 19.27 -1.49
C ALA A 297 3.32 20.33 -1.82
N LYS A 298 3.49 21.57 -1.36
CA LYS A 298 2.58 22.67 -1.68
C LYS A 298 2.60 22.97 -3.19
N ALA A 299 3.78 23.06 -3.79
CA ALA A 299 3.91 23.28 -5.23
C ALA A 299 3.25 22.14 -6.04
N ALA A 300 3.40 20.88 -5.60
CA ALA A 300 2.75 19.74 -6.23
C ALA A 300 1.23 19.72 -6.06
N LEU A 301 0.70 20.14 -4.90
CA LEU A 301 -0.74 20.28 -4.66
C LEU A 301 -1.40 21.30 -5.61
N ASP A 302 -0.67 22.33 -6.03
CA ASP A 302 -1.15 23.36 -6.96
C ASP A 302 -1.19 22.86 -8.42
N LEU A 303 -0.63 21.69 -8.73
CA LEU A 303 -0.67 21.09 -10.07
C LEU A 303 -2.01 20.42 -10.40
N PHE A 304 -2.88 20.23 -9.42
CA PHE A 304 -4.16 19.55 -9.62
C PHE A 304 -5.31 20.18 -8.85
N GLY A 305 -6.49 20.10 -9.46
CA GLY A 305 -7.74 20.58 -8.90
C GLY A 305 -8.69 19.45 -8.50
N VAL A 306 -9.88 19.86 -8.08
CA VAL A 306 -10.97 18.93 -7.75
C VAL A 306 -11.42 18.12 -8.98
N ASP A 307 -11.34 18.70 -10.18
CA ASP A 307 -11.72 18.02 -11.43
C ASP A 307 -10.82 16.81 -11.72
N ASP A 308 -9.52 16.90 -11.41
CA ASP A 308 -8.58 15.78 -11.59
C ASP A 308 -8.90 14.63 -10.64
N LEU A 309 -9.22 14.93 -9.37
CA LEU A 309 -9.66 13.95 -8.38
C LEU A 309 -10.94 13.23 -8.82
N LEU A 310 -11.95 14.00 -9.27
CA LEU A 310 -13.21 13.46 -9.76
C LEU A 310 -13.00 12.58 -10.99
N LYS A 311 -12.21 13.06 -11.95
CA LYS A 311 -11.91 12.30 -13.18
C LYS A 311 -11.19 10.99 -12.86
N PHE A 312 -10.23 11.01 -11.94
CA PHE A 312 -9.55 9.80 -11.48
C PHE A 312 -10.56 8.80 -10.90
N ILE A 313 -11.37 9.23 -9.93
CA ILE A 313 -12.32 8.35 -9.23
C ILE A 313 -13.35 7.77 -10.20
N GLN A 314 -13.94 8.60 -11.07
CA GLN A 314 -14.90 8.14 -12.08
C GLN A 314 -14.29 7.13 -13.05
N SER A 315 -13.01 7.32 -13.42
CA SER A 315 -12.30 6.38 -14.28
C SER A 315 -12.06 5.05 -13.55
N TYR A 316 -11.62 5.13 -12.30
CA TYR A 316 -11.35 3.95 -11.46
C TYR A 316 -12.62 3.12 -11.21
N VAL A 317 -13.74 3.77 -10.86
CA VAL A 317 -15.03 3.09 -10.65
C VAL A 317 -15.48 2.37 -11.93
N LYS A 318 -15.45 3.04 -13.08
CA LYS A 318 -15.81 2.43 -14.38
C LYS A 318 -14.91 1.26 -14.75
N GLU A 319 -13.62 1.34 -14.45
CA GLU A 319 -12.67 0.28 -14.72
C GLU A 319 -12.90 -0.94 -13.82
N ILE A 320 -13.32 -0.75 -12.57
CA ILE A 320 -13.70 -1.85 -11.69
C ILE A 320 -14.97 -2.54 -12.19
N GLU A 321 -15.97 -1.80 -12.64
CA GLU A 321 -17.23 -2.36 -13.16
C GLU A 321 -17.03 -3.14 -14.47
N GLY A 322 -15.97 -2.84 -15.22
CA GLY A 322 -15.61 -3.54 -16.44
C GLY A 322 -14.73 -4.79 -16.25
N VAL A 323 -14.29 -5.08 -15.03
CA VAL A 323 -13.38 -6.19 -14.65
C VAL A 323 -14.14 -7.29 -13.92
#